data_AF-A0A4U1C0V9-F1
#
_entry.id   AF-A0A4U1C0V9-F1
#
_cell.length_a   1.000
_cell.length_b   1.000
_cell.length_c   1.000
_cell.angle_alpha   90.00
_cell.angle_beta   90.00
_cell.angle_gamma   90.00
#
_symmetry.space_group_name_H-M   'P 1'
#
loop_
_entity.id
_entity.type
_entity.pdbx_description
1 polymer ?
#
loop_
_entity_poly.entity_id
_entity_poly.type
_entity_poly.pdbx_seq_one_letter_code
_entity_poly.pdbx_strand_id
1 'polypeptide(L)' 'MKTRVNLTIEHEVLIKAKKYASQIEESLSELVEDYLKKLANKADSESLIDYIDKLEVPEIDAEIDFKKAYYENKSEKYGF' A
#
# COMPACT_ATOMS: atom_id res chain seq x y z
N MET A 1 -3.36 20.39 1.12
CA MET A 1 -2.74 21.62 0.57
C MET A 1 -1.76 21.21 -0.51
N LYS A 2 -1.75 21.87 -1.68
CA LYS A 2 -0.72 21.63 -2.70
C LYS A 2 0.49 22.53 -2.46
N THR A 3 1.70 22.00 -2.66
CA THR A 3 2.98 22.70 -2.48
C THR A 3 3.73 22.73 -3.81
N ARG A 4 4.43 23.83 -4.13
CA ARG A 4 5.22 23.92 -5.35
C ARG A 4 6.56 23.22 -5.19
N VAL A 5 6.97 22.49 -6.22
CA VAL A 5 8.30 21.85 -6.33
C VAL A 5 9.02 22.44 -7.54
N ASN A 6 10.30 22.78 -7.37
CA ASN A 6 11.17 23.19 -8.48
C ASN A 6 12.04 22.02 -8.90
N LEU A 7 11.97 21.64 -10.18
CA LEU A 7 12.72 20.52 -10.75
C LEU A 7 13.58 21.02 -11.91
N THR A 8 14.81 20.51 -12.01
CA THR A 8 15.65 20.68 -13.19
C THR A 8 15.46 19.47 -14.09
N ILE A 9 15.09 19.70 -15.35
CA ILE A 9 14.84 18.65 -16.34
C ILE A 9 15.27 19.15 -17.72
N GLU A 10 15.66 18.23 -18.59
CA GLU A 10 15.96 18.54 -19.98
C GLU A 10 14.75 19.16 -20.69
N HIS A 11 15.02 20.19 -21.50
CA HIS A 11 13.97 20.93 -22.20
C HIS A 11 13.13 20.05 -23.13
N GLU A 12 13.77 19.14 -23.87
CA GLU A 12 13.08 18.22 -24.77
C GLU A 12 12.15 17.26 -24.02
N VAL A 13 12.58 16.80 -22.85
CA VAL A 13 11.77 15.92 -22.00
C VAL A 13 10.54 16.67 -21.49
N LEU A 14 10.69 17.93 -21.06
CA LEU A 14 9.56 18.77 -20.65
C LEU A 14 8.53 18.95 -21.77
N ILE A 15 8.98 19.20 -23.01
CA ILE A 15 8.10 19.34 -24.17
C ILE A 15 7.33 18.05 -24.43
N LYS A 16 8.02 16.92 -24.49
CA LYS A 16 7.40 15.61 -24.73
C LYS A 16 6.39 15.26 -23.63
N ALA A 17 6.73 15.51 -22.38
CA ALA A 17 5.86 15.25 -21.23
C ALA A 17 4.60 16.13 -21.24
N LYS A 18 4.72 17.43 -21.55
CA LYS A 18 3.55 18.32 -21.69
C LYS A 18 2.64 17.91 -22.84
N LYS A 19 3.24 17.52 -23.98
CA LYS A 19 2.48 17.02 -25.13
C LYS A 19 1.68 15.78 -24.75
N TYR A 20 2.32 14.82 -24.09
CA TYR A 20 1.67 13.61 -23.61
C TYR A 20 0.51 13.92 -22.65
N ALA A 21 0.74 14.76 -21.63
CA ALA A 21 -0.29 15.16 -20.68
C ALA A 21 -1.52 15.77 -21.37
N SER A 22 -1.29 16.64 -22.35
CA SER A 22 -2.37 17.22 -23.16
C SER A 22 -3.14 16.19 -24.00
N GLN A 23 -2.48 15.12 -24.47
CA GLN A 23 -3.13 14.07 -25.27
C GLN A 23 -4.09 13.21 -24.44
N ILE A 24 -3.82 13.08 -23.14
CA ILE A 24 -4.65 12.31 -22.21
C ILE A 24 -5.56 13.20 -21.35
N GLU A 25 -5.68 14.49 -21.71
CA GLU A 25 -6.53 15.48 -21.02
C GLU A 25 -6.18 15.69 -19.53
N GLU A 26 -4.91 15.48 -19.16
CA GLU A 26 -4.40 15.68 -17.80
C GLU A 26 -3.33 16.78 -17.73
N SER A 27 -3.08 17.27 -16.51
CA SER A 27 -1.97 18.19 -16.26
C SER A 27 -0.68 17.44 -15.96
N LEU A 28 0.46 17.97 -16.42
CA LEU A 28 1.76 17.40 -16.09
C LEU A 28 2.00 17.33 -14.58
N SER A 29 1.48 18.30 -13.82
CA SER A 29 1.58 18.31 -12.35
C SER A 29 0.84 17.12 -11.73
N GLU A 30 -0.34 16.77 -12.25
CA GLU A 30 -1.13 15.64 -11.76
C GLU A 30 -0.43 14.32 -12.06
N LEU A 31 0.09 14.15 -13.28
CA LEU A 31 0.88 12.98 -13.67
C LEU A 31 2.10 12.75 -12.77
N VAL A 32 2.84 13.83 -12.50
CA VAL A 32 4.02 13.76 -11.61
C VAL A 32 3.59 13.44 -10.18
N GLU A 33 2.53 14.08 -9.69
CA GLU A 33 1.99 13.82 -8.35
C GLU A 33 1.57 12.35 -8.18
N ASP A 34 0.86 11.79 -9.15
CA ASP A 34 0.40 10.40 -9.11
C ASP A 34 1.54 9.39 -9.22
N TYR A 35 2.55 9.69 -10.03
CA TYR A 35 3.76 8.87 -10.09
C TYR A 35 4.50 8.88 -8.74
N LEU A 36 4.67 10.06 -8.13
CA LEU A 36 5.30 10.20 -6.82
C LEU A 36 4.52 9.47 -5.72
N LYS A 37 3.17 9.55 -5.72
CA LYS A 37 2.32 8.77 -4.80
C LYS A 37 2.54 7.27 -4.96
N LYS A 38 2.56 6.76 -6.19
CA LYS A 38 2.81 5.33 -6.46
C LYS A 38 4.18 4.88 -5.98
N LEU A 39 5.20 5.71 -6.16
CA LEU A 39 6.55 5.43 -5.66
C LEU A 39 6.62 5.42 -4.13
N ALA A 40 6.01 6.41 -3.47
CA ALA A 40 6.00 6.52 -2.02
C ALA A 40 5.18 5.41 -1.34
N ASN A 41 4.02 5.08 -1.89
CA ASN A 41 3.16 4.00 -1.36
C ASN A 41 3.86 2.63 -1.36
N LYS A 42 4.80 2.39 -2.27
CA LYS A 42 5.61 1.16 -2.28
C LYS A 42 6.61 1.11 -1.13
N ALA A 43 7.02 2.26 -0.59
CA ALA A 43 7.95 2.34 0.52
C ALA A 43 7.24 2.24 1.88
N ASP A 44 6.00 2.74 1.98
CA ASP A 44 5.24 2.79 3.24
C ASP A 44 4.28 1.61 3.45
N SER A 45 4.04 0.78 2.42
CA SER A 45 3.29 -0.45 2.61
C SER A 45 4.19 -1.48 3.28
N GLU A 46 4.00 -1.66 4.58
CA GLU A 46 4.42 -2.87 5.28
C GLU A 46 4.01 -4.08 4.43
N SER A 47 4.97 -4.92 4.03
CA SER A 47 4.62 -6.10 3.26
C SER A 47 3.80 -7.03 4.15
N LEU A 48 2.97 -7.89 3.54
CA LEU A 48 2.24 -8.90 4.31
C LEU A 48 3.19 -9.74 5.20
N ILE A 49 4.42 -9.96 4.74
CA ILE A 49 5.47 -10.67 5.49
C ILE A 49 5.91 -9.84 6.69
N ASP A 50 6.24 -8.56 6.50
CA ASP A 50 6.63 -7.65 7.58
C ASP A 50 5.52 -7.53 8.65
N TYR A 51 4.25 -7.53 8.22
CA TYR A 51 3.10 -7.52 9.12
C TYR A 51 2.99 -8.83 9.92
N ILE A 52 3.14 -9.98 9.27
CA ILE A 52 3.10 -11.30 9.93
C ILE A 52 4.23 -11.41 10.96
N ASP A 53 5.43 -10.93 10.63
CA ASP A 53 6.59 -10.99 11.53
C ASP A 53 6.42 -10.11 12.79
N LYS A 54 5.54 -9.10 12.74
CA LYS A 54 5.20 -8.25 13.89
C LYS A 54 4.05 -8.75 14.73
N LEU A 55 3.34 -9.80 14.30
CA LEU A 55 2.28 -10.38 15.11
C LEU A 55 2.90 -11.01 16.35
N GLU A 56 2.40 -10.61 17.53
CA GLU A 56 2.78 -11.27 18.78
C GLU A 56 2.39 -12.75 18.69
N VAL A 57 3.37 -13.63 18.91
CA VAL A 57 3.10 -15.06 19.02
C VAL A 57 2.37 -15.27 20.34
N PRO A 58 1.09 -15.67 20.33
CA PRO A 58 0.37 -15.91 21.57
C PRO A 58 1.01 -17.09 22.31
N GLU A 59 1.05 -17.00 23.64
CA GLU A 59 1.40 -18.16 24.46
C GLU A 59 0.32 -19.24 24.26
N ILE A 60 0.70 -20.31 23.58
CA ILE A 60 -0.15 -21.44 23.24
C ILE A 60 0.37 -22.69 23.94
N ASP A 61 -0.55 -23.50 24.44
CA ASP A 61 -0.24 -24.85 24.89
C ASP A 61 0.26 -25.67 23.70
N ALA A 62 1.43 -26.28 23.82
CA ALA A 62 2.06 -27.07 22.76
C ALA A 62 1.20 -28.29 22.34
N GLU A 63 0.28 -28.72 23.21
CA GLU A 63 -0.60 -29.87 22.97
C GLU A 63 -1.99 -29.48 22.44
N ILE A 64 -2.25 -28.19 22.19
CA ILE A 64 -3.59 -27.75 21.78
C ILE A 64 -3.96 -28.26 20.38
N ASP A 65 -5.11 -28.92 20.27
CA ASP A 65 -5.76 -29.19 18.99
C ASP A 65 -6.47 -27.93 18.51
N PHE A 66 -5.77 -27.12 17.72
CA PHE A 66 -6.28 -25.87 17.16
C PHE A 66 -7.58 -26.05 16.37
N LYS A 67 -7.76 -27.19 15.70
CA LYS A 67 -8.97 -27.44 14.90
C LYS A 67 -10.16 -27.62 15.83
N LYS A 68 -10.01 -28.46 16.85
CA LYS A 68 -11.07 -28.68 17.85
C LYS A 68 -11.41 -27.37 18.58
N ALA A 69 -10.39 -26.67 19.09
CA ALA A 69 -10.57 -25.42 19.83
C ALA A 69 -11.26 -24.33 18.99
N TYR A 70 -10.95 -24.23 17.69
CA TYR A 70 -11.61 -23.28 16.79
C TYR A 70 -13.12 -23.52 16.67
N TYR A 71 -13.54 -24.78 16.47
CA TYR A 71 -14.96 -25.10 16.32
C TYR A 71 -15.72 -24.95 17.64
N GLU A 72 -15.13 -25.33 18.77
CA GLU A 72 -15.71 -25.15 20.10
C GLU A 72 -15.95 -23.66 20.42
N ASN A 73 -14.93 -22.81 20.24
CA ASN A 73 -15.06 -21.36 20.44
C ASN A 73 -16.08 -20.73 19.48
N LYS A 74 -16.13 -21.22 18.23
CA LYS A 74 -17.08 -20.73 17.24
C LYS A 74 -18.53 -21.11 17.59
N SER A 75 -18.76 -22.34 18.06
CA SER A 75 -20.08 -22.78 18.54
C SER A 75 -20.51 -22.01 19.79
N GLU A 76 -19.59 -21.72 20.70
CA GLU A 76 -19.88 -20.97 21.93
C GLU A 76 -20.23 -19.51 21.64
N LYS A 77 -19.50 -18.87 20.71
CA LYS A 77 -19.70 -17.46 20.37
C LYS A 77 -20.91 -17.23 19.46
N TYR A 78 -21.25 -18.17 18.57
CA TYR A 78 -22.25 -17.99 17.53
C TYR A 78 -23.42 -18.99 17.56
N GLY A 79 -23.41 -19.96 18.47
CA GLY A 79 -24.56 -20.83 18.78
C GLY A 79 -24.93 -21.87 17.72
N PHE A 80 -23.98 -22.33 16.90
CA PHE A 80 -24.19 -23.40 15.92
C PHE A 80 -23.92 -24.78 16.50
#